data_AF-A0A0F9LAR7-F1
#
_entry.id   AF-A0A0F9LAR7-F1
#
_cell.length_a   1.000
_cell.length_b   1.000
_cell.length_c   1.000
_cell.angle_alpha   90.00
_cell.angle_beta   90.00
_cell.angle_gamma   90.00
#
_symmetry.space_group_name_H-M   'P 1'
#
loop_
_entity.id
_entity.type
_entity.pdbx_description
1 polymer ?
#
loop_
_entity_poly.entity_id
_entity_poly.type
_entity_poly.pdbx_seq_one_letter_code
_entity_poly.pdbx_strand_id
1 'polypeptide(L)' 'MLDWIALGVTIIGYFLIIQYKHWMAFVIMIIADILWLVYYALRHEKSSVILMTIFVGIYLWGVVKWKKG' A
#
# COMPACT_ATOMS: atom_id res chain seq x y z
N MET A 1 17.33 4.89 -2.61
CA MET A 1 17.06 3.65 -3.36
C MET A 1 15.72 3.02 -2.98
N LEU A 2 15.39 2.89 -1.68
CA LEU A 2 14.10 2.34 -1.21
C LEU A 2 12.87 3.16 -1.65
N ASP A 3 13.02 4.48 -1.71
CA ASP A 3 12.06 5.48 -2.18
C ASP A 3 11.58 5.23 -3.62
N TRP A 4 12.49 4.95 -4.54
CA TRP A 4 12.15 4.67 -5.95
C TRP A 4 11.44 3.32 -6.12
N ILE A 5 11.83 2.32 -5.31
CA ILE A 5 11.18 1.00 -5.30
C ILE A 5 9.76 1.13 -4.75
N ALA A 6 9.58 1.79 -3.60
CA ALA A 6 8.27 2.01 -3.00
C ALA A 6 7.34 2.77 -3.95
N LEU A 7 7.85 3.81 -4.62
CA LEU A 7 7.08 4.57 -5.60
C LEU A 7 6.67 3.73 -6.82
N GLY A 8 7.58 2.92 -7.37
CA GLY A 8 7.28 2.02 -8.49
C GLY A 8 6.20 0.98 -8.13
N VAL A 9 6.32 0.33 -6.97
CA VAL A 9 5.34 -0.66 -6.49
C VAL A 9 3.98 0.00 -6.24
N THR A 10 3.97 1.23 -5.71
CA THR A 10 2.74 2.02 -5.50
C THR A 10 2.02 2.29 -6.82
N ILE A 11 2.73 2.75 -7.85
CA ILE A 11 2.16 3.03 -9.18
C ILE A 11 1.56 1.77 -9.79
N ILE A 12 2.30 0.65 -9.75
CA ILE A 12 1.83 -0.64 -10.26
C ILE A 12 0.58 -1.10 -9.51
N GLY A 13 0.59 -0.99 -8.18
CA GLY A 13 -0.57 -1.36 -7.34
C GLY A 13 -1.82 -0.54 -7.68
N TYR A 14 -1.71 0.78 -7.83
CA TYR A 14 -2.84 1.63 -8.24
C TYR A 14 -3.35 1.31 -9.63
N PHE A 15 -2.45 1.09 -10.60
CA PHE A 15 -2.84 0.69 -11.95
C PHE A 15 -3.65 -0.62 -11.92
N LEU A 16 -3.21 -1.60 -11.11
CA LEU A 16 -3.90 -2.87 -10.96
C LEU A 16 -5.27 -2.74 -10.28
N ILE A 17 -5.40 -1.85 -9.29
CA ILE A 17 -6.70 -1.58 -8.63
C ILE A 17 -7.70 -1.01 -9.65
N ILE A 18 -7.26 -0.04 -10.46
CA ILE A 18 -8.12 0.65 -11.43
C ILE A 18 -8.55 -0.29 -12.56
N GLN A 19 -7.61 -1.05 -13.13
CA GLN A 19 -7.85 -1.88 -14.32
C GLN A 19 -8.50 -3.22 -13.98
N TYR A 20 -7.93 -3.95 -13.04
CA TYR A 20 -8.30 -5.35 -12.81
C TYR A 20 -9.30 -5.52 -11.69
N LYS A 21 -9.49 -4.50 -10.83
CA LYS A 21 -10.52 -4.54 -9.78
C LYS A 21 -10.48 -5.88 -9.02
N HIS A 22 -9.28 -6.29 -8.63
CA HIS A 22 -9.02 -7.63 -8.10
C HIS A 22 -8.41 -7.55 -6.70
N TRP A 23 -8.75 -8.49 -5.82
CA TRP A 23 -8.27 -8.51 -4.43
C TRP A 23 -6.73 -8.52 -4.32
N MET A 24 -6.04 -9.12 -5.31
CA MET A 24 -4.58 -9.14 -5.37
C MET A 24 -3.96 -7.74 -5.53
N ALA A 25 -4.66 -6.80 -6.16
CA ALA A 25 -4.15 -5.43 -6.32
C ALA A 25 -4.04 -4.72 -4.96
N PHE A 26 -4.97 -4.98 -4.04
CA PHE A 26 -4.89 -4.48 -2.67
C PHE A 26 -3.72 -5.11 -1.89
N VAL A 27 -3.38 -6.37 -2.15
CA VAL A 27 -2.20 -7.02 -1.53
C VAL A 27 -0.90 -6.33 -1.96
N ILE A 28 -0.79 -5.96 -3.24
CA ILE A 28 0.36 -5.22 -3.76
C ILE A 28 0.47 -3.83 -3.11
N MET A 29 -0.66 -3.15 -2.90
CA MET A 29 -0.69 -1.88 -2.18
C MET A 29 -0.27 -1.99 -0.72
N ILE A 30 -0.66 -3.07 -0.01
CA ILE A 30 -0.19 -3.32 1.36
C ILE A 30 1.34 -3.46 1.39
N ILE A 31 1.93 -4.17 0.41
CA ILE A 31 3.39 -4.31 0.32
C ILE A 31 4.04 -2.94 0.07
N ALA A 32 3.46 -2.11 -0.81
CA ALA A 32 3.94 -0.75 -1.06
C ALA A 32 3.93 0.11 0.21
N ASP A 33 2.84 0.08 0.97
CA ASP A 33 2.70 0.84 2.21
C ASP A 33 3.64 0.36 3.30
N ILE A 34 3.93 -0.95 3.39
CA ILE A 34 4.92 -1.47 4.32
C ILE A 34 6.31 -0.91 3.98
N LEU A 35 6.67 -0.82 2.68
CA LEU A 35 7.93 -0.21 2.25
C LEU A 35 7.98 1.28 2.64
N TRP A 36 6.89 2.02 2.46
CA TRP A 36 6.79 3.41 2.91
C TRP A 36 6.84 3.53 4.43
N LEU A 37 6.20 2.62 5.17
CA LEU A 37 6.21 2.63 6.63
C LEU A 37 7.63 2.45 7.16
N VAL A 38 8.39 1.49 6.61
CA VAL A 38 9.82 1.31 6.94
C VAL A 38 10.61 2.56 6.60
N TYR A 39 10.39 3.15 5.42
CA TYR A 39 11.05 4.38 4.98
C TYR A 39 10.81 5.56 5.95
N TYR A 40 9.55 5.81 6.33
CA TYR A 40 9.18 6.92 7.22
C TYR A 40 9.56 6.65 8.67
N ALA A 41 9.57 5.38 9.11
CA ALA A 41 10.06 5.00 10.43
C ALA A 41 11.56 5.30 10.57
N LEU A 42 12.36 5.02 9.54
CA LEU A 42 13.79 5.34 9.51
C LEU A 42 14.06 6.86 9.52
N ARG A 43 13.11 7.67 9.04
CA ARG A 43 13.18 9.14 9.06
C ARG A 43 12.52 9.78 10.29
N HIS A 44 12.00 8.96 11.20
CA HIS A 44 11.26 9.40 12.39
C HIS A 44 10.06 10.33 12.08
N GLU A 45 9.48 10.21 10.87
CA GLU A 45 8.34 11.02 10.43
C GLU A 45 7.02 10.41 10.95
N LYS A 46 6.68 10.70 12.22
CA LYS A 46 5.53 10.10 12.91
C LYS A 46 4.20 10.25 12.17
N SER A 47 3.94 11.42 11.58
CA SER A 47 2.69 11.68 10.83
C SER A 47 2.55 10.77 9.61
N SER A 48 3.64 10.58 8.87
CA SER A 48 3.67 9.71 7.69
C SER A 48 3.49 8.24 8.08
N VAL A 49 4.09 7.79 9.19
CA VAL A 49 3.91 6.42 9.72
C VAL A 49 2.45 6.14 10.09
N ILE A 50 1.78 7.09 10.76
CA ILE A 50 0.36 6.97 11.11
C ILE A 50 -0.49 6.85 9.84
N LEU A 51 -0.24 7.72 8.85
CA LEU A 51 -0.95 7.72 7.58
C LEU A 51 -0.81 6.38 6.83
N MET A 52 0.41 5.85 6.73
CA MET A 52 0.66 4.53 6.11
C MET A 52 -0.04 3.40 6.85
N THR A 53 -0.08 3.46 8.19
CA THR A 53 -0.80 2.45 9.00
C THR A 53 -2.30 2.44 8.71
N ILE A 54 -2.89 3.63 8.53
CA ILE A 54 -4.31 3.76 8.15
C ILE A 54 -4.55 3.19 6.76
N PHE A 55 -3.68 3.49 5.79
CA PHE A 55 -3.82 2.96 4.42
C PHE A 55 -3.72 1.44 4.36
N VAL A 56 -2.79 0.82 5.12
CA VAL A 56 -2.74 -0.64 5.27
C VAL A 56 -4.09 -1.19 5.74
N GLY A 57 -4.72 -0.55 6.73
CA GLY A 57 -6.06 -0.92 7.20
C GLY A 57 -7.14 -0.83 6.11
N ILE A 58 -7.12 0.23 5.32
CA ILE A 58 -8.05 0.43 4.18
C ILE A 58 -7.85 -0.67 3.13
N TYR A 59 -6.61 -0.99 2.77
CA TYR A 59 -6.32 -2.01 1.78
C TYR A 59 -6.64 -3.41 2.27
N LEU A 60 -6.44 -3.72 3.55
CA LEU A 60 -6.91 -4.98 4.17
C LEU A 60 -8.43 -5.12 4.06
N TRP A 61 -9.18 -4.07 4.34
CA TRP A 61 -10.63 -4.07 4.13
C TRP A 61 -10.99 -4.26 2.66
N GLY A 62 -10.25 -3.61 1.76
CA GLY A 62 -10.35 -3.81 0.31
C GLY A 62 -10.20 -5.28 -0.10
N VAL A 63 -9.17 -5.97 0.40
CA VAL A 63 -8.97 -7.42 0.18
C VAL A 63 -10.19 -8.21 0.65
N VAL A 64 -10.67 -7.97 1.87
CA VAL A 64 -11.80 -8.72 2.44
C VAL A 64 -13.09 -8.51 1.64
N LYS A 65 -13.36 -7.27 1.21
CA LYS A 65 -14.55 -6.92 0.44
C LYS A 65 -14.52 -7.55 -0.95
N TRP A 66 -13.38 -7.47 -1.64
CA TRP A 66 -13.24 -7.91 -3.03
C TRP A 66 -12.92 -9.40 -3.20
N LYS A 67 -12.50 -10.09 -2.14
CA LYS A 67 -12.36 -11.56 -2.15
C LYS A 67 -13.72 -12.28 -2.05
N LYS A 68 -14.75 -11.60 -1.53
CA LYS A 68 -16.11 -12.14 -1.35
C LYS A 68 -17.05 -11.82 -2.52
N GLY A 69 -16.63 -10.95 -3.44
CA GLY A 69 -17.40 -10.52 -4.61
C GLY A 69 -17.02 -11.26 -5.88
#